data_AF-A0A6Y0WIN2-F1
#
_entry.id   AF-A0A6Y0WIN2-F1
#
_cell.length_a   1.000
_cell.length_b   1.000
_cell.length_c   1.000
_cell.angle_alpha   90.00
_cell.angle_beta   90.00
_cell.angle_gamma   90.00
#
_symmetry.space_group_name_H-M   'P 1'
#
loop_
_entity.id
_entity.type
_entity.pdbx_description
1 polymer ?
#
loop_
_entity_poly.entity_id
_entity_poly.type
_entity_poly.pdbx_seq_one_letter_code
_entity_poly.pdbx_strand_id
1 'polypeptide(L)'
;MFFNDESLFSFLFRTQLIYGYHNFRNLITLGGWVSHKINARKELFPIYHRFNELKLLNVVNSGEHPHTTFSSPYSNLREFKEFIEHGTAYINGRPDRTIRFCNVCIIENKKKYGVGYLKKDWEFSRYCFIHKVPLSETIPFSYKKTVNAMSDIIQGVLPENDDFVISPLEETKWKEIKKQQKKPLSTLYIKPCASFLMKEWIYENRIILTELLQKKLYDLQKDVLLKQLTLYPDWYV
;
A
#
# COMPACT_ATOMS: atom_id res chain seq x y z
N MET A 1 -9.29 2.88 -17.46
CA MET A 1 -9.67 3.53 -16.19
C MET A 1 -8.91 2.89 -15.04
N PHE A 2 -8.38 3.69 -14.11
CA PHE A 2 -7.65 3.26 -12.91
C PHE A 2 -8.30 3.93 -11.69
N PHE A 3 -8.55 3.19 -10.61
CA PHE A 3 -9.23 3.71 -9.41
C PHE A 3 -8.20 4.12 -8.34
N ASN A 4 -8.40 5.27 -7.69
CA ASN A 4 -7.38 5.86 -6.81
C ASN A 4 -6.92 4.94 -5.66
N ASP A 5 -7.78 4.04 -5.20
CA ASP A 5 -7.52 3.11 -4.11
C ASP A 5 -7.27 1.66 -4.59
N GLU A 6 -7.20 1.42 -5.90
CA GLU A 6 -6.94 0.08 -6.47
C GLU A 6 -5.48 -0.34 -6.29
N SER A 7 -5.25 -1.61 -5.95
CA SER A 7 -3.90 -2.15 -5.82
C SER A 7 -3.24 -2.40 -7.17
N LEU A 8 -1.90 -2.37 -7.22
CA LEU A 8 -1.15 -2.66 -8.45
C LEU A 8 -1.51 -4.03 -9.04
N PHE A 9 -1.58 -5.06 -8.18
CA PHE A 9 -1.95 -6.40 -8.61
C PHE A 9 -3.34 -6.43 -9.27
N SER A 10 -4.34 -5.81 -8.65
CA SER A 10 -5.71 -5.73 -9.20
C SER A 10 -5.73 -5.00 -10.54
N PHE A 11 -5.03 -3.86 -10.62
CA PHE A 11 -4.95 -3.06 -11.84
C PHE A 11 -4.33 -3.84 -13.00
N LEU A 12 -3.21 -4.53 -12.77
CA LEU A 12 -2.54 -5.32 -13.79
C LEU A 12 -3.38 -6.53 -14.21
N PHE A 13 -3.98 -7.24 -13.25
CA PHE A 13 -4.84 -8.38 -13.54
C PHE A 13 -6.04 -7.95 -14.40
N ARG A 14 -6.75 -6.89 -13.97
CA ARG A 14 -7.92 -6.36 -14.68
C ARG A 14 -7.57 -5.84 -16.07
N THR A 15 -6.47 -5.10 -16.21
CA THR A 15 -6.02 -4.63 -17.52
C THR A 15 -5.71 -5.80 -18.44
N GLN A 16 -4.98 -6.80 -17.95
CA GLN A 16 -4.65 -7.98 -18.72
C GLN A 16 -5.91 -8.77 -19.14
N LEU A 17 -6.88 -8.92 -18.25
CA LEU A 17 -8.16 -9.58 -18.54
C LEU A 17 -8.98 -8.83 -19.61
N ILE A 18 -9.08 -7.50 -19.50
CA ILE A 18 -9.84 -6.66 -20.45
C ILE A 18 -9.29 -6.77 -21.88
N TYR A 19 -7.98 -6.88 -22.03
CA TYR A 19 -7.33 -7.02 -23.34
C TYR A 19 -7.22 -8.48 -23.82
N GLY A 20 -7.95 -9.42 -23.19
CA GLY A 20 -8.07 -10.80 -23.67
C GLY A 20 -6.90 -11.73 -23.33
N TYR A 21 -6.02 -11.35 -22.40
CA TYR A 21 -4.86 -12.16 -22.03
C TYR A 21 -5.18 -13.02 -20.79
N HIS A 22 -5.43 -14.30 -20.99
CA HIS A 22 -5.86 -15.21 -19.92
C HIS A 22 -4.71 -15.95 -19.19
N ASN A 23 -3.45 -15.72 -19.57
CA ASN A 23 -2.30 -16.31 -18.88
C ASN A 23 -1.68 -15.29 -17.90
N PHE A 24 -1.98 -15.46 -16.60
CA PHE A 24 -1.59 -14.63 -15.48
C PHE A 24 -0.37 -15.15 -14.70
N ARG A 25 0.47 -16.04 -15.29
CA ARG A 25 1.68 -16.54 -14.62
C ARG A 25 2.70 -15.46 -14.25
N ASN A 26 2.59 -14.30 -14.88
CA ASN A 26 3.37 -13.11 -14.58
C ASN A 26 2.91 -12.37 -13.32
N LEU A 27 1.71 -12.69 -12.81
CA LEU A 27 1.10 -12.08 -11.62
C LEU A 27 0.87 -13.09 -10.48
N ILE A 28 0.57 -14.36 -10.81
CA ILE A 28 0.17 -15.41 -9.87
C ILE A 28 1.10 -16.63 -10.03
N THR A 29 1.57 -17.15 -8.90
CA THR A 29 2.42 -18.36 -8.83
C THR A 29 1.62 -19.64 -9.07
N LEU A 30 2.30 -20.77 -9.33
CA LEU A 30 1.63 -22.06 -9.50
C LEU A 30 0.79 -22.48 -8.29
N GLY A 31 1.22 -22.11 -7.08
CA GLY A 31 0.50 -22.37 -5.82
C GLY A 31 -0.67 -21.42 -5.55
N GLY A 32 -1.01 -20.51 -6.47
CA GLY A 32 -2.14 -19.61 -6.32
C GLY A 32 -1.87 -18.35 -5.49
N TRP A 33 -0.61 -18.08 -5.14
CA TRP A 33 -0.20 -16.86 -4.45
C TRP A 33 0.08 -15.73 -5.44
N VAL A 34 -0.08 -14.48 -5.00
CA VAL A 34 0.45 -13.34 -5.74
C VAL A 34 1.97 -13.45 -5.85
N SER A 35 2.52 -13.22 -7.05
CA SER A 35 3.96 -13.27 -7.28
C SER A 35 4.65 -12.12 -6.55
N HIS A 36 5.81 -12.42 -5.94
CA HIS A 36 6.66 -11.38 -5.32
C HIS A 36 7.21 -10.42 -6.37
N LYS A 37 7.67 -10.97 -7.50
CA LYS A 37 8.10 -10.20 -8.66
C LYS A 37 6.99 -10.27 -9.69
N ILE A 38 6.32 -9.15 -9.90
CA ILE A 38 5.32 -8.99 -10.94
C ILE A 38 5.99 -8.42 -12.19
N ASN A 39 5.73 -9.05 -13.33
CA ASN A 39 6.15 -8.54 -14.61
C ASN A 39 4.90 -8.21 -15.44
N ALA A 40 4.65 -6.94 -15.69
CA ALA A 40 3.62 -6.51 -16.61
C ALA A 40 3.93 -7.03 -18.02
N ARG A 41 2.88 -7.37 -18.78
CA ARG A 41 3.03 -7.79 -20.18
C ARG A 41 3.52 -6.64 -21.03
N LYS A 42 4.58 -6.89 -21.81
CA LYS A 42 5.19 -5.89 -22.70
C LYS A 42 4.20 -5.33 -23.71
N GLU A 43 3.31 -6.18 -24.19
CA GLU A 43 2.23 -5.84 -25.12
C GLU A 43 1.27 -4.79 -24.54
N LEU A 44 1.18 -4.68 -23.21
CA LEU A 44 0.32 -3.73 -22.51
C LEU A 44 1.06 -2.46 -22.07
N PHE A 45 2.37 -2.34 -22.30
CA PHE A 45 3.13 -1.13 -21.93
C PHE A 45 2.55 0.16 -22.52
N PRO A 46 2.16 0.20 -23.81
CA PRO A 46 1.52 1.40 -24.38
C PRO A 46 0.24 1.80 -23.66
N ILE A 47 -0.44 0.86 -22.99
CA ILE A 47 -1.64 1.15 -22.20
C ILE A 47 -1.26 1.78 -20.86
N TYR A 48 -0.22 1.26 -20.19
CA TYR A 48 0.26 1.82 -18.92
C TYR A 48 0.82 3.23 -19.09
N HIS A 49 1.56 3.50 -20.16
CA HIS A 49 2.11 4.84 -20.44
C HIS A 49 1.05 5.92 -20.75
N ARG A 50 -0.19 5.54 -21.07
CA ARG A 50 -1.29 6.50 -21.26
C ARG A 50 -1.84 7.04 -19.94
N PHE A 51 -1.54 6.41 -18.81
CA PHE A 51 -1.99 6.90 -17.52
C PHE A 51 -1.13 8.06 -17.04
N ASN A 52 -1.73 8.98 -16.28
CA ASN A 52 -1.02 10.06 -15.63
C ASN A 52 0.13 9.49 -14.76
N GLU A 53 1.35 10.00 -14.97
CA GLU A 53 2.56 9.49 -14.30
C GLU A 53 2.46 9.51 -12.79
N LEU A 54 1.89 10.58 -12.20
CA LEU A 54 1.70 10.68 -10.74
C LEU A 54 0.74 9.61 -10.23
N LYS A 55 -0.32 9.32 -10.99
CA LYS A 55 -1.23 8.23 -10.65
C LYS A 55 -0.50 6.90 -10.72
N LEU A 56 0.23 6.62 -11.80
CA LEU A 56 0.95 5.36 -11.96
C LEU A 56 2.05 5.18 -10.91
N LEU A 57 2.76 6.25 -10.54
CA LEU A 57 3.73 6.30 -9.45
C LEU A 57 3.10 5.86 -8.11
N ASN A 58 1.91 6.36 -7.80
CA ASN A 58 1.20 5.99 -6.56
C ASN A 58 0.78 4.51 -6.51
N VAL A 59 0.55 3.92 -7.69
CA VAL A 59 0.19 2.50 -7.83
C VAL A 59 1.39 1.61 -7.69
N VAL A 60 2.49 1.95 -8.37
CA VAL A 60 3.72 1.15 -8.30
C VAL A 60 4.29 1.19 -6.89
N ASN A 61 4.24 2.35 -6.24
CA ASN A 61 4.70 2.54 -4.86
C ASN A 61 3.63 2.20 -3.83
N SER A 62 2.74 1.24 -4.14
CA SER A 62 1.72 0.81 -3.19
C SER A 62 2.25 0.02 -2.00
N GLY A 63 3.48 -0.49 -2.09
CA GLY A 63 4.23 -0.98 -0.95
C GLY A 63 4.61 0.18 -0.05
N GLU A 64 3.81 0.47 0.97
CA GLU A 64 4.25 1.39 2.03
C GLU A 64 5.39 0.72 2.79
N HIS A 65 6.63 1.15 2.49
CA HIS A 65 7.65 1.19 3.53
C HIS A 65 7.02 1.88 4.74
N PRO A 66 6.91 1.22 5.89
CA PRO A 66 6.18 1.75 7.04
C PRO A 66 6.81 3.08 7.45
N HIS A 67 6.13 4.18 7.09
CA HIS A 67 6.27 5.55 7.62
C HIS A 67 7.66 6.15 7.87
N THR A 68 8.75 5.59 7.34
CA THR A 68 10.06 6.27 7.31
C THR A 68 10.11 7.19 6.09
N THR A 69 9.31 8.24 6.12
CA THR A 69 9.14 9.28 5.08
C THR A 69 10.42 10.09 4.77
N PHE A 70 11.58 9.63 5.22
CA PHE A 70 12.90 10.19 4.96
C PHE A 70 13.94 9.19 4.46
N SER A 71 13.64 7.87 4.42
CA SER A 71 14.71 6.89 4.16
C SER A 71 14.99 6.62 2.69
N SER A 72 14.04 6.82 1.76
CA SER A 72 14.36 6.68 0.32
C SER A 72 13.25 7.17 -0.64
N PRO A 73 13.12 8.48 -0.89
CA PRO A 73 12.32 8.97 -2.03
C PRO A 73 12.85 8.42 -3.37
N TYR A 74 14.13 8.06 -3.43
CA TYR A 74 14.78 7.52 -4.62
C TYR A 74 14.45 6.05 -4.91
N SER A 75 14.14 5.21 -3.91
CA SER A 75 13.72 3.82 -4.17
C SER A 75 12.36 3.77 -4.86
N ASN A 76 11.44 4.65 -4.46
CA ASN A 76 10.12 4.77 -5.08
C ASN A 76 10.20 5.24 -6.54
N LEU A 77 11.15 6.13 -6.84
CA LEU A 77 11.42 6.55 -8.22
C LEU A 77 12.11 5.46 -9.02
N ARG A 78 12.99 4.67 -8.40
CA ARG A 78 13.64 3.52 -9.03
C ARG A 78 12.64 2.43 -9.38
N GLU A 79 11.78 2.03 -8.45
CA GLU A 79 10.73 1.01 -8.70
C GLU A 79 9.77 1.48 -9.79
N PHE A 80 9.38 2.75 -9.76
CA PHE A 80 8.59 3.35 -10.83
C PHE A 80 9.30 3.32 -12.18
N LYS A 81 10.58 3.70 -12.22
CA LYS A 81 11.39 3.67 -13.44
C LYS A 81 11.54 2.23 -13.97
N GLU A 82 11.81 1.26 -13.10
CA GLU A 82 11.87 -0.16 -13.45
C GLU A 82 10.52 -0.67 -13.99
N PHE A 83 9.40 -0.19 -13.46
CA PHE A 83 8.07 -0.52 -13.98
C PHE A 83 7.80 0.11 -15.34
N ILE A 84 8.16 1.38 -15.54
CA ILE A 84 7.99 2.09 -16.82
C ILE A 84 8.88 1.45 -17.90
N GLU A 85 10.15 1.18 -17.62
CA GLU A 85 11.11 0.69 -18.61
C GLU A 85 10.99 -0.81 -18.88
N HIS A 86 10.66 -1.59 -17.86
CA HIS A 86 10.73 -3.05 -17.91
C HIS A 86 9.45 -3.76 -17.46
N GLY A 87 8.42 -3.01 -17.05
CA GLY A 87 7.17 -3.59 -16.53
C GLY A 87 7.34 -4.32 -15.21
N THR A 88 8.49 -4.18 -14.54
CA THR A 88 8.80 -4.95 -13.33
C THR A 88 8.36 -4.17 -12.09
N ALA A 89 7.64 -4.85 -11.19
CA ALA A 89 7.31 -4.33 -9.87
C ALA A 89 7.49 -5.41 -8.81
N TYR A 90 7.87 -5.00 -7.60
CA TYR A 90 8.05 -5.90 -6.47
C TYR A 90 6.96 -5.65 -5.44
N ILE A 91 6.23 -6.71 -5.07
CA ILE A 91 5.29 -6.66 -3.95
C ILE A 91 6.07 -6.96 -2.67
N ASN A 92 6.74 -5.92 -2.18
CA ASN A 92 7.48 -5.93 -0.92
C ASN A 92 6.54 -5.70 0.28
N GLY A 93 6.85 -6.29 1.43
CA GLY A 93 6.14 -6.03 2.70
C GLY A 93 4.82 -6.79 2.91
N ARG A 94 4.39 -7.65 1.97
CA ARG A 94 3.21 -8.51 2.13
C ARG A 94 3.64 -9.91 2.60
N PRO A 95 3.55 -10.24 3.90
CA PRO A 95 4.17 -11.44 4.46
C PRO A 95 3.58 -12.75 3.92
N ASP A 96 2.28 -12.79 3.62
CA ASP A 96 1.58 -14.00 3.21
C ASP A 96 1.12 -13.99 1.75
N ARG A 97 1.19 -12.87 1.02
CA ARG A 97 0.83 -12.77 -0.42
C ARG A 97 -0.57 -13.32 -0.76
N THR A 98 -1.45 -13.44 0.23
CA THR A 98 -2.83 -13.92 0.11
C THR A 98 -3.71 -12.81 -0.45
N ILE A 99 -4.61 -13.14 -1.37
CA ILE A 99 -5.53 -12.14 -1.93
C ILE A 99 -6.65 -11.89 -0.93
N ARG A 100 -6.84 -10.63 -0.55
CA ARG A 100 -7.88 -10.21 0.40
C ARG A 100 -8.86 -9.25 -0.23
N PHE A 101 -10.13 -9.38 0.13
CA PHE A 101 -11.19 -8.51 -0.39
C PHE A 101 -12.35 -8.39 0.59
N CYS A 102 -13.12 -7.31 0.46
CA CYS A 102 -14.36 -7.13 1.20
C CYS A 102 -15.56 -7.41 0.27
N ASN A 103 -16.37 -8.41 0.61
CA ASN A 103 -17.54 -8.80 -0.18
C ASN A 103 -18.48 -7.62 -0.46
N VAL A 104 -18.72 -6.78 0.55
CA VAL A 104 -19.60 -5.61 0.42
C VAL A 104 -18.99 -4.57 -0.52
N CYS A 105 -17.69 -4.26 -0.38
CA CYS A 105 -16.99 -3.35 -1.31
C CYS A 105 -17.05 -3.85 -2.75
N ILE A 106 -16.88 -5.16 -3.00
CA ILE A 106 -16.89 -5.71 -4.36
C ILE A 106 -18.27 -5.51 -5.01
N ILE A 107 -19.36 -5.78 -4.29
CA ILE A 107 -20.73 -5.59 -4.79
C ILE A 107 -21.03 -4.11 -5.02
N GLU A 108 -20.62 -3.23 -4.11
CA GLU A 108 -20.78 -1.77 -4.26
C GLU A 108 -19.98 -1.23 -5.46
N ASN A 109 -18.72 -1.66 -5.61
CA ASN A 109 -17.87 -1.27 -6.71
C ASN A 109 -18.48 -1.72 -8.05
N LYS A 110 -19.05 -2.92 -8.14
CA LYS A 110 -19.79 -3.38 -9.32
C LYS A 110 -20.96 -2.46 -9.64
N LYS A 111 -21.79 -2.12 -8.64
CA LYS A 111 -22.94 -1.24 -8.84
C LYS A 111 -22.53 0.16 -9.30
N LYS A 112 -21.42 0.68 -8.76
CA LYS A 112 -20.97 2.06 -9.01
C LYS A 112 -20.13 2.22 -10.27
N TYR A 113 -19.26 1.24 -10.57
CA TYR A 113 -18.25 1.34 -11.62
C TYR A 113 -18.34 0.23 -12.67
N GLY A 114 -19.28 -0.72 -12.51
CA GLY A 114 -19.44 -1.87 -13.40
C GLY A 114 -18.41 -2.98 -13.19
N VAL A 115 -17.45 -2.81 -12.28
CA VAL A 115 -16.36 -3.75 -12.03
C VAL A 115 -16.05 -3.84 -10.54
N GLY A 116 -15.62 -5.02 -10.09
CA GLY A 116 -14.93 -5.16 -8.81
C GLY A 116 -13.43 -4.92 -8.98
N TYR A 117 -12.76 -4.58 -7.88
CA TYR A 117 -11.31 -4.41 -7.82
C TYR A 117 -10.82 -4.55 -6.39
N LEU A 118 -9.55 -4.91 -6.21
CA LEU A 118 -8.94 -4.99 -4.88
C LEU A 118 -8.39 -3.63 -4.47
N LYS A 119 -8.67 -3.23 -3.23
CA LYS A 119 -8.10 -2.02 -2.66
C LYS A 119 -6.67 -2.24 -2.17
N LYS A 120 -5.84 -1.21 -2.30
CA LYS A 120 -4.45 -1.18 -1.84
C LYS A 120 -4.31 -1.57 -0.36
N ASP A 121 -5.14 -1.01 0.51
CA ASP A 121 -5.03 -1.22 1.97
C ASP A 121 -5.25 -2.69 2.39
N TRP A 122 -5.93 -3.49 1.56
CA TRP A 122 -6.18 -4.91 1.83
C TRP A 122 -4.93 -5.79 1.69
N GLU A 123 -3.86 -5.26 1.10
CA GLU A 123 -2.57 -5.96 1.02
C GLU A 123 -1.93 -6.11 2.41
N PHE A 124 -2.14 -5.13 3.29
CA PHE A 124 -1.53 -5.05 4.63
C PHE A 124 -2.56 -5.19 5.77
N SER A 125 -3.84 -5.01 5.48
CA SER A 125 -4.93 -5.15 6.44
C SER A 125 -5.66 -6.48 6.28
N ARG A 126 -6.18 -7.02 7.38
CA ARG A 126 -7.18 -8.11 7.40
C ARG A 126 -8.61 -7.60 7.61
N TYR A 127 -8.78 -6.29 7.55
CA TYR A 127 -9.99 -5.59 7.93
C TYR A 127 -10.38 -4.54 6.90
N CYS A 128 -11.67 -4.49 6.57
CA CYS A 128 -12.24 -3.43 5.76
C CYS A 128 -12.57 -2.22 6.63
N PHE A 129 -11.84 -1.12 6.46
CA PHE A 129 -12.10 0.12 7.20
C PHE A 129 -13.42 0.82 6.83
N ILE A 130 -13.95 0.57 5.62
CA ILE A 130 -15.20 1.16 5.14
C ILE A 130 -16.41 0.48 5.80
N HIS A 131 -16.48 -0.85 5.69
CA HIS A 131 -17.62 -1.65 6.18
C HIS A 131 -17.45 -2.20 7.58
N LYS A 132 -16.28 -1.99 8.17
CA LYS A 132 -15.96 -2.42 9.54
C LYS A 132 -16.05 -3.93 9.77
N VAL A 133 -15.71 -4.73 8.75
CA VAL A 133 -15.75 -6.21 8.78
C VAL A 133 -14.39 -6.82 8.46
N PRO A 134 -14.09 -8.05 8.94
CA PRO A 134 -12.97 -8.82 8.42
C PRO A 134 -13.03 -8.98 6.90
N LEU A 135 -11.86 -9.03 6.28
CA LEU A 135 -11.75 -9.35 4.85
C LEU A 135 -11.92 -10.85 4.63
N SER A 136 -12.31 -11.20 3.41
CA SER A 136 -12.21 -12.55 2.88
C SER A 136 -10.83 -12.75 2.29
N GLU A 137 -10.20 -13.88 2.56
CA GLU A 137 -8.88 -14.31 2.13
C GLU A 137 -9.02 -15.52 1.20
N THR A 138 -8.48 -15.44 -0.01
CA THR A 138 -8.42 -16.61 -0.89
C THR A 138 -7.56 -17.69 -0.26
N ILE A 139 -8.05 -18.93 -0.20
CA ILE A 139 -7.22 -20.05 0.22
C ILE A 139 -6.25 -20.37 -0.94
N PRO A 140 -4.93 -20.39 -0.69
CA PRO A 140 -3.97 -20.70 -1.74
C PRO A 140 -4.03 -22.20 -2.05
N PHE A 141 -4.69 -22.54 -3.16
CA PHE A 141 -4.76 -23.91 -3.68
C PHE A 141 -3.87 -24.10 -4.91
N SER A 142 -4.30 -23.50 -6.03
CA SER A 142 -3.71 -23.68 -7.34
C SER A 142 -3.91 -22.44 -8.18
N TYR A 143 -2.98 -22.21 -9.11
CA TYR A 143 -3.04 -21.13 -10.09
C TYR A 143 -4.42 -20.98 -10.75
N LYS A 144 -5.04 -22.09 -11.19
CA LYS A 144 -6.32 -22.04 -11.92
C LYS A 144 -7.46 -21.54 -11.03
N LYS A 145 -7.55 -22.04 -9.80
CA LYS A 145 -8.57 -21.60 -8.83
C LYS A 145 -8.41 -20.12 -8.50
N THR A 146 -7.19 -19.67 -8.23
CA THR A 146 -6.93 -18.24 -7.94
C THR A 146 -7.29 -17.34 -9.13
N VAL A 147 -6.97 -17.74 -10.36
CA VAL A 147 -7.33 -16.98 -11.57
C VAL A 147 -8.85 -16.89 -11.72
N ASN A 148 -9.58 -17.99 -11.48
CA ASN A 148 -11.04 -18.00 -11.53
C ASN A 148 -11.63 -17.07 -10.47
N ALA A 149 -11.24 -17.24 -9.19
CA ALA A 149 -11.69 -16.39 -8.10
C ALA A 149 -11.40 -14.90 -8.35
N MET A 150 -10.21 -14.58 -8.89
CA MET A 150 -9.92 -13.19 -9.28
C MET A 150 -10.75 -12.69 -10.43
N SER A 151 -11.04 -13.54 -11.42
CA SER A 151 -11.91 -13.17 -12.54
C SER A 151 -13.32 -12.85 -12.04
N ASP A 152 -13.85 -13.65 -11.10
CA ASP A 152 -15.15 -13.40 -10.46
C ASP A 152 -15.15 -12.08 -9.70
N ILE A 153 -14.12 -11.85 -8.86
CA ILE A 153 -13.96 -10.60 -8.10
C ILE A 153 -13.95 -9.39 -9.04
N ILE A 154 -13.21 -9.44 -10.15
CA ILE A 154 -13.16 -8.34 -11.12
C ILE A 154 -14.51 -8.12 -11.82
N GLN A 155 -15.27 -9.19 -12.07
CA GLN A 155 -16.66 -9.10 -12.56
C GLN A 155 -17.66 -8.67 -11.46
N GLY A 156 -17.16 -8.44 -10.24
CA GLY A 156 -17.95 -8.09 -9.07
C GLY A 156 -18.87 -9.20 -8.60
N VAL A 157 -18.50 -10.44 -8.89
CA VAL A 157 -19.13 -11.67 -8.40
C VAL A 157 -18.29 -12.15 -7.21
N LEU A 158 -18.95 -12.65 -6.17
CA LEU A 158 -18.25 -13.28 -5.07
C LEU A 158 -17.81 -14.68 -5.54
N PRO A 159 -16.54 -15.08 -5.31
CA PRO A 159 -16.10 -16.44 -5.60
C PRO A 159 -16.96 -17.48 -4.86
N GLU A 160 -16.78 -18.76 -5.18
CA GLU A 160 -17.43 -19.83 -4.41
C GLU A 160 -16.84 -19.89 -2.98
N ASN A 161 -17.66 -20.23 -1.98
CA ASN A 161 -17.25 -20.25 -0.57
C ASN A 161 -16.06 -21.18 -0.30
N ASP A 162 -15.87 -22.21 -1.12
CA ASP A 162 -14.75 -23.14 -0.99
C ASP A 162 -13.41 -22.52 -1.44
N ASP A 163 -13.42 -21.36 -2.09
CA ASP A 163 -12.24 -20.68 -2.61
C ASP A 163 -11.68 -19.59 -1.65
N PHE A 164 -12.40 -19.25 -0.56
CA PHE A 164 -11.94 -18.25 0.41
C PHE A 164 -12.43 -18.51 1.84
N VAL A 165 -11.65 -18.01 2.81
CA VAL A 165 -11.99 -18.00 4.24
C VAL A 165 -12.14 -16.57 4.72
N ILE A 166 -12.89 -16.35 5.79
CA ILE A 166 -12.87 -15.06 6.47
C ILE A 166 -11.54 -14.94 7.21
N SER A 167 -10.80 -13.85 6.97
CA SER A 167 -9.55 -13.55 7.66
C SER A 167 -9.74 -13.66 9.17
N PRO A 168 -8.96 -14.50 9.89
CA PRO A 168 -9.04 -14.57 11.32
C PRO A 168 -8.61 -13.21 11.90
N LEU A 169 -9.56 -12.51 12.51
CA LEU A 169 -9.31 -11.32 13.30
C LEU A 169 -8.77 -11.79 14.65
N GLU A 170 -7.47 -11.64 14.88
CA GLU A 170 -6.93 -11.75 16.23
C GLU A 170 -7.58 -10.63 17.10
N GLU A 171 -8.34 -11.03 18.11
CA GLU A 171 -9.05 -10.11 19.03
C GLU A 171 -8.13 -9.04 19.64
N THR A 172 -6.84 -9.35 19.78
CA THR A 172 -5.79 -8.46 20.31
C THR A 172 -5.52 -7.23 19.43
N LYS A 173 -5.67 -7.32 18.10
CA LYS A 173 -5.45 -6.17 17.18
C LYS A 173 -6.56 -5.11 17.22
N TRP A 174 -7.75 -5.46 17.73
CA TRP A 174 -8.86 -4.50 17.88
C TRP A 174 -8.53 -3.35 18.84
N LYS A 175 -7.73 -3.61 19.87
CA LYS A 175 -7.31 -2.58 20.84
C LYS A 175 -6.22 -1.67 20.28
N GLU A 176 -5.38 -2.17 19.38
CA GLU A 176 -4.32 -1.39 18.72
C GLU A 176 -4.85 -0.52 17.58
N ILE A 177 -5.74 -1.05 16.72
CA ILE A 177 -6.36 -0.30 15.62
C ILE A 177 -7.22 0.86 16.14
N LYS A 178 -7.94 0.67 17.26
CA LYS A 178 -8.66 1.77 17.95
C LYS A 178 -7.71 2.80 18.56
N LYS A 179 -6.52 2.41 19.04
CA LYS A 179 -5.49 3.34 19.56
C LYS A 179 -4.78 4.12 18.45
N GLN A 180 -4.66 3.56 17.24
CA GLN A 180 -4.06 4.19 16.07
C GLN A 180 -4.95 5.27 15.41
N GLN A 181 -6.20 5.44 15.84
CA GLN A 181 -7.00 6.65 15.54
C GLN A 181 -6.50 7.91 16.28
N LYS A 182 -5.25 7.97 16.73
CA LYS A 182 -4.59 9.26 16.92
C LYS A 182 -4.36 9.81 15.52
N LYS A 183 -5.10 10.88 15.14
CA LYS A 183 -4.79 11.71 13.97
C LYS A 183 -3.26 11.75 13.83
N PRO A 184 -2.65 11.25 12.74
CA PRO A 184 -1.25 11.50 12.55
C PRO A 184 -1.11 13.02 12.63
N LEU A 185 -0.18 13.51 13.43
CA LEU A 185 0.42 14.81 13.14
C LEU A 185 0.82 14.69 11.68
N SER A 186 -0.01 15.21 10.78
CA SER A 186 0.19 15.09 9.35
C SER A 186 1.59 15.62 9.10
N THR A 187 2.50 14.72 8.75
CA THR A 187 3.92 15.03 8.60
C THR A 187 3.99 16.15 7.59
N LEU A 188 4.28 17.36 8.07
CA LEU A 188 4.25 18.56 7.26
C LEU A 188 5.41 18.39 6.27
N TYR A 189 5.09 18.20 4.99
CA TYR A 189 6.11 18.12 3.96
C TYR A 189 6.78 19.49 3.84
N ILE A 190 8.05 19.56 4.23
CA ILE A 190 8.88 20.75 4.09
C ILE A 190 9.71 20.56 2.84
N LYS A 191 9.60 21.50 1.89
CA LYS A 191 10.40 21.48 0.67
C LYS A 191 11.89 21.52 1.02
N PRO A 192 12.78 20.88 0.24
CA PRO A 192 14.22 20.88 0.51
C PRO A 192 14.82 22.29 0.67
N CYS A 193 14.33 23.26 -0.10
CA CYS A 193 14.74 24.66 -0.01
C CYS A 193 14.36 25.35 1.31
N ALA A 194 13.33 24.85 2.01
CA ALA A 194 12.91 25.35 3.32
C ALA A 194 13.49 24.51 4.48
N SER A 195 14.21 23.43 4.18
CA SER A 195 14.76 22.54 5.20
C SER A 195 15.82 23.22 6.07
N PHE A 196 16.62 24.10 5.49
CA PHE A 196 17.63 24.88 6.20
C PHE A 196 16.98 25.85 7.19
N LEU A 197 16.06 26.70 6.71
CA LEU A 197 15.33 27.67 7.53
C LEU A 197 14.51 27.01 8.64
N MET A 198 13.92 25.83 8.36
CA MET A 198 13.20 25.08 9.39
C MET A 198 14.16 24.54 10.47
N LYS A 199 15.34 24.06 10.09
CA LYS A 199 16.33 23.56 11.05
C LYS A 199 16.81 24.68 11.98
N GLU A 200 17.12 25.86 11.44
CA GLU A 200 17.45 27.05 12.24
C GLU A 200 16.31 27.39 13.20
N TRP A 201 15.07 27.50 12.68
CA TRP A 201 13.92 27.82 13.51
C TRP A 201 13.70 26.80 14.63
N ILE A 202 13.82 25.50 14.35
CA ILE A 202 13.70 24.43 15.37
C ILE A 202 14.78 24.60 16.43
N TYR A 203 16.02 24.90 16.04
CA TYR A 203 17.13 25.09 16.97
C TYR A 203 16.93 26.32 17.86
N GLU A 204 16.52 27.45 17.29
CA GLU A 204 16.22 28.68 18.03
C GLU A 204 15.08 28.47 19.02
N ASN A 205 14.07 27.67 18.65
CA ASN A 205 12.88 27.42 19.47
C ASN A 205 12.96 26.13 20.28
N ARG A 206 14.14 25.49 20.37
CA ARG A 206 14.31 24.14 20.95
C ARG A 206 13.83 24.02 22.39
N ILE A 207 13.96 25.07 23.21
CA ILE A 207 13.52 25.07 24.61
C ILE A 207 11.99 25.00 24.69
N ILE A 208 11.30 25.88 23.98
CA ILE A 208 9.84 25.94 23.90
C ILE A 208 9.28 24.64 23.31
N LEU A 209 9.91 24.13 22.25
CA LEU A 209 9.53 22.86 21.63
C LEU A 209 9.70 21.71 22.60
N THR A 210 10.75 21.69 23.41
CA THR A 210 10.99 20.64 24.40
C THR A 210 9.94 20.66 25.51
N GLU A 211 9.53 21.83 25.99
CA GLU A 211 8.45 21.96 26.99
C GLU A 211 7.08 21.52 26.43
N LEU A 212 6.77 21.91 25.19
CA LEU A 212 5.52 21.53 24.51
C LEU A 212 5.49 20.03 24.16
N LEU A 213 6.62 19.46 23.75
CA LEU A 213 6.76 18.04 23.43
C LEU A 213 6.77 17.16 24.68
N GLN A 214 7.36 17.63 25.79
CA GLN A 214 7.31 16.94 27.09
C GLN A 214 5.87 16.74 27.58
N LYS A 215 4.97 17.69 27.32
CA LYS A 215 3.53 17.54 27.62
C LYS A 215 2.81 16.51 26.73
N LYS A 216 3.36 16.13 25.57
CA LYS A 216 2.71 15.24 24.59
C LYS A 216 3.34 13.85 24.45
N LEU A 217 4.62 13.68 24.79
CA LEU A 217 5.37 12.44 24.65
C LEU A 217 5.62 11.80 26.03
N TYR A 218 4.62 11.07 26.52
CA TYR A 218 4.76 10.23 27.72
C TYR A 218 5.21 8.79 27.43
N ASP A 219 5.43 8.40 26.16
CA ASP A 219 5.87 7.05 25.83
C ASP A 219 6.98 7.03 24.76
N LEU A 220 8.11 6.43 25.16
CA LEU A 220 9.10 5.65 24.41
C LEU A 220 10.30 6.25 23.67
N GLN A 221 10.49 7.56 23.47
CA GLN A 221 11.70 8.03 22.75
C GLN A 221 12.30 9.35 23.25
N LYS A 222 12.09 9.69 24.53
CA LYS A 222 12.57 10.95 25.12
C LYS A 222 14.10 11.09 25.03
N ASP A 223 14.85 10.04 25.35
CA ASP A 223 16.30 10.17 25.55
C ASP A 223 17.13 10.11 24.26
N VAL A 224 16.62 9.46 23.21
CA VAL A 224 17.34 9.32 21.93
C VAL A 224 17.29 10.61 21.14
N LEU A 225 16.13 11.25 21.09
CA LEU A 225 15.91 12.48 20.31
C LEU A 225 16.59 13.69 20.99
N LEU A 226 16.54 13.75 22.33
CA LEU A 226 17.26 14.76 23.11
C LEU A 226 18.79 14.59 23.01
N LYS A 227 19.32 13.35 23.04
CA LYS A 227 20.75 13.09 22.81
C LYS A 227 21.20 13.51 21.41
N GLN A 228 20.43 13.20 20.36
CA GLN A 228 20.83 13.55 18.99
C GLN A 228 20.85 15.06 18.74
N LEU A 229 19.92 15.81 19.34
CA LEU A 229 19.88 17.27 19.22
C LEU A 229 20.98 17.99 20.02
N THR A 230 21.62 17.31 20.98
CA THR A 230 22.67 17.89 21.84
C THR A 230 24.08 17.46 21.45
N LEU A 231 24.25 16.33 20.75
CA LEU A 231 25.56 15.75 20.45
C LEU A 231 26.29 16.34 19.25
N TYR A 232 25.60 17.05 18.33
CA TYR A 232 26.22 17.56 17.10
C TYR A 232 25.80 19.00 16.79
N PRO A 233 26.19 19.99 17.59
CA PRO A 233 25.90 21.41 17.30
C PRO A 233 26.58 21.89 16.00
N ASP A 234 27.75 21.35 15.65
CA ASP A 234 28.58 21.85 14.54
C ASP A 234 28.23 21.26 13.16
N TRP A 235 27.23 20.37 13.08
CA TRP A 235 26.74 19.82 11.81
C TRP A 235 25.66 20.68 11.15
N TYR A 236 25.37 21.84 11.73
CA TYR A 236 24.24 22.72 11.37
C TYR A 236 24.64 24.17 11.12
N VAL A 237 25.95 24.48 11.04
CA VAL A 237 26.49 25.76 10.55
C VAL A 237 26.88 25.61 9.09
#